data_AF-A0A971YHY7-F1
#
_entry.id   AF-A0A971YHY7-F1
#
_cell.length_a   1.000
_cell.length_b   1.000
_cell.length_c   1.000
_cell.angle_alpha   90.00
_cell.angle_beta   90.00
_cell.angle_gamma   90.00
#
_symmetry.space_group_name_H-M   'P 1'
#
loop_
_entity.id
_entity.type
_entity.pdbx_description
1 polymer ?
#
loop_
_entity_poly.entity_id
_entity_poly.type
_entity_poly.pdbx_seq_one_letter_code
_entity_poly.pdbx_strand_id
1 'polypeptide(L)'
;MFDWNTGKDGYGRIQNGDKVLQPSSPDFPTVSFTEGRLKRGEYPVASPGFPTWRILVQNGRVDLYYVFIGNGNVKDARSALGQLKNGNIVFITVEGDDTKKKGMTSRELAEFCVSINCEFACDCDGGGSTACRSKDGYIYNQGRAIAGAMVLRKKTLLEMCLLKVGCGYVWGAQGEILTRELLDRLIKIHGRSKYYFSGYSAEKWLGKQVFDCSGLIVWAANKLGIFKGDYTAAGLYELCEKIQSTTPGDLCFNDDLSHVGIYAGNNQYLHAKGTKDGVVITDKYTFVKFGRLKGVSNVATDWNAKNKEFVKHVQRTLGMSGADVDGLAGPKTVATFDNFVQSKGDTGDEIKAAWNKFMEAIK
;
A
#
# COMPACT_ATOMS: atom_id res chain seq x y z
N MET A 1 8.03 -12.07 8.92
CA MET A 1 7.46 -13.40 8.66
C MET A 1 7.20 -14.03 10.02
N PHE A 2 6.01 -14.57 10.24
CA PHE A 2 5.61 -15.19 11.50
C PHE A 2 5.04 -16.56 11.18
N ASP A 3 5.61 -17.63 11.73
CA ASP A 3 5.00 -18.96 11.74
C ASP A 3 4.49 -19.22 13.17
N TRP A 4 3.15 -19.19 13.32
CA TRP A 4 2.48 -19.38 14.61
C TRP A 4 2.49 -20.84 15.07
N ASN A 5 2.71 -21.80 14.18
CA ASN A 5 2.55 -23.22 14.47
C ASN A 5 3.84 -23.90 14.95
N THR A 6 5.02 -23.38 14.56
CA THR A 6 6.29 -24.06 14.84
C THR A 6 7.14 -23.39 15.92
N GLY A 7 6.77 -22.20 16.39
CA GLY A 7 7.50 -21.50 17.46
C GLY A 7 8.96 -21.17 17.12
N LYS A 8 9.35 -21.21 15.83
CA LYS A 8 10.71 -20.91 15.38
C LYS A 8 10.79 -19.52 14.74
N ASP A 9 11.54 -18.65 15.40
CA ASP A 9 12.25 -17.45 14.95
C ASP A 9 11.51 -16.51 13.98
N GLY A 10 10.49 -15.83 14.51
CA GLY A 10 10.28 -14.45 14.11
C GLY A 10 11.39 -13.59 14.70
N TYR A 11 12.44 -13.28 13.93
CA TYR A 11 13.55 -12.39 14.34
C TYR A 11 13.12 -10.93 14.67
N GLY A 12 11.82 -10.63 14.65
CA GLY A 12 11.24 -9.30 14.90
C GLY A 12 10.51 -9.20 16.25
N ARG A 13 10.24 -7.96 16.68
CA ARG A 13 9.48 -7.66 17.91
C ARG A 13 8.01 -8.03 17.71
N ILE A 14 7.42 -8.74 18.68
CA ILE A 14 5.97 -8.93 18.79
C ILE A 14 5.43 -7.86 19.74
N GLN A 15 4.44 -7.08 19.31
CA GLN A 15 3.78 -6.09 20.16
C GLN A 15 2.27 -6.08 19.97
N ASN A 16 1.55 -5.73 21.04
CA ASN A 16 0.12 -5.48 21.02
C ASN A 16 -0.12 -4.08 21.63
N GLY A 17 -0.45 -3.11 20.78
CA GLY A 17 -0.44 -1.69 21.16
C GLY A 17 0.93 -1.29 21.69
N ASP A 18 0.95 -0.70 22.88
CA ASP A 18 2.18 -0.25 23.55
C ASP A 18 2.94 -1.40 24.26
N LYS A 19 2.32 -2.58 24.38
CA LYS A 19 2.89 -3.73 25.11
C LYS A 19 3.80 -4.56 24.23
N VAL A 20 5.06 -4.70 24.63
CA VAL A 20 6.02 -5.64 24.02
C VAL A 20 5.75 -7.05 24.53
N LEU A 21 5.36 -7.96 23.63
CA LEU A 21 5.17 -9.38 23.93
C LEU A 21 6.46 -10.18 23.72
N GLN A 22 7.29 -9.78 22.75
CA GLN A 22 8.62 -10.31 22.51
C GLN A 22 9.52 -9.19 21.97
N PRO A 23 10.69 -8.90 22.58
CA PRO A 23 11.64 -7.93 22.03
C PRO A 23 12.21 -8.45 20.70
N SER A 24 12.74 -7.56 19.86
CA SER A 24 13.50 -8.05 18.71
C SER A 24 14.77 -8.72 19.15
N SER A 25 15.19 -9.73 18.38
CA SER A 25 16.49 -10.33 18.62
C SER A 25 17.59 -9.26 18.41
N PRO A 26 18.56 -9.12 19.33
CA PRO A 26 19.75 -8.32 19.08
C PRO A 26 20.56 -8.84 17.89
N ASP A 27 20.29 -10.07 17.44
CA ASP A 27 20.99 -10.74 16.35
C ASP A 27 20.53 -10.27 14.95
N PHE A 28 19.49 -9.43 14.85
CA PHE A 28 19.04 -8.89 13.56
C PHE A 28 18.78 -7.39 13.66
N PRO A 29 19.57 -6.54 12.96
CA PRO A 29 19.26 -5.13 12.90
C PRO A 29 17.89 -4.92 12.26
N THR A 30 17.15 -3.94 12.75
CA THR A 30 15.86 -3.54 12.18
C THR A 30 15.94 -2.16 11.57
N VAL A 31 15.20 -2.01 10.49
CA VAL A 31 15.06 -0.76 9.76
C VAL A 31 13.60 -0.37 9.73
N SER A 32 13.34 0.91 9.92
CA SER A 32 12.00 1.50 9.91
C SER A 32 11.94 2.67 8.97
N PHE A 33 10.78 2.91 8.35
CA PHE A 33 10.56 4.10 7.54
C PHE A 33 9.72 5.11 8.32
N THR A 34 10.38 6.11 8.91
CA THR A 34 9.74 7.14 9.75
C THR A 34 10.08 8.52 9.22
N GLU A 35 9.10 9.43 9.17
CA GLU A 35 9.31 10.82 8.74
C GLU A 35 9.94 10.94 7.34
N GLY A 36 9.61 10.00 6.45
CA GLY A 36 10.17 9.94 5.11
C GLY A 36 11.62 9.47 5.06
N ARG A 37 12.16 8.84 6.12
CA ARG A 37 13.55 8.36 6.19
C ARG A 37 13.64 6.91 6.64
N LEU A 38 14.55 6.15 6.02
CA LEU A 38 14.98 4.86 6.55
C LEU A 38 15.91 5.10 7.74
N LYS A 39 15.59 4.50 8.89
CA LYS A 39 16.38 4.61 10.12
C LYS A 39 16.61 3.24 10.73
N ARG A 40 17.83 3.03 11.22
CA ARG A 40 18.23 1.84 11.98
C ARG A 40 17.69 1.94 13.42
N GLY A 41 17.11 0.86 13.95
CA GLY A 41 16.93 0.65 15.39
C GLY A 41 15.97 1.58 16.15
N GLU A 42 15.28 2.51 15.50
CA GLU A 42 14.32 3.40 16.16
C GLU A 42 12.93 2.72 16.26
N TYR A 43 12.68 2.04 17.38
CA TYR A 43 11.47 1.23 17.65
C TYR A 43 10.17 1.93 18.05
N PRO A 44 10.11 3.09 18.73
CA PRO A 44 8.85 3.50 19.38
C PRO A 44 7.71 3.89 18.42
N VAL A 45 8.02 4.17 17.15
CA VAL A 45 7.05 4.65 16.14
C VAL A 45 7.15 3.89 14.81
N ALA A 46 7.91 2.80 14.78
CA ALA A 46 8.20 2.00 13.60
C ALA A 46 7.01 1.12 13.18
N SER A 47 6.06 1.72 12.48
CA SER A 47 5.07 0.98 11.70
C SER A 47 5.09 1.48 10.25
N PRO A 48 5.67 0.73 9.29
CA PRO A 48 6.28 -0.60 9.40
C PRO A 48 7.82 -0.59 9.56
N GLY A 49 8.34 -1.39 10.50
CA GLY A 49 9.76 -1.80 10.57
C GLY A 49 9.96 -3.24 10.08
N PHE A 50 11.15 -3.56 9.56
CA PHE A 50 11.49 -4.90 9.02
C PHE A 50 12.93 -5.32 9.41
N PRO A 51 13.19 -6.63 9.56
CA PRO A 51 14.54 -7.14 9.84
C PRO A 51 15.41 -7.06 8.58
N THR A 52 16.70 -6.81 8.80
CA THR A 52 17.73 -6.80 7.77
C THR A 52 18.93 -7.61 8.25
N TRP A 53 19.71 -8.11 7.30
CA TRP A 53 20.95 -8.83 7.60
C TRP A 53 22.08 -7.89 8.06
N ARG A 54 22.22 -6.73 7.40
CA ARG A 54 23.34 -5.81 7.61
C ARG A 54 22.96 -4.39 7.21
N ILE A 55 23.50 -3.40 7.91
CA ILE A 55 23.45 -2.02 7.40
C ILE A 55 24.65 -1.80 6.48
N LEU A 56 24.38 -1.43 5.23
CA LEU A 56 25.39 -1.24 4.20
C LEU A 56 25.96 0.19 4.24
N VAL A 57 25.06 1.17 4.29
CA VAL A 57 25.39 2.60 4.17
C VAL A 57 24.67 3.38 5.28
N GLN A 58 25.39 4.28 5.94
CA GLN A 58 24.84 5.29 6.84
C GLN A 58 25.50 6.64 6.55
N ASN A 59 24.70 7.71 6.58
CA ASN A 59 25.16 9.08 6.32
C ASN A 59 25.96 9.20 5.00
N GLY A 60 25.51 8.48 3.97
CA GLY A 60 26.14 8.45 2.65
C GLY A 60 27.52 7.77 2.59
N ARG A 61 27.89 6.98 3.59
CA ARG A 61 29.17 6.28 3.67
C ARG A 61 28.99 4.79 3.91
N VAL A 62 29.90 3.99 3.36
CA VAL A 62 29.99 2.56 3.66
C VAL A 62 30.20 2.40 5.16
N ASP A 63 29.32 1.64 5.80
CA ASP A 63 29.33 1.38 7.24
C ASP A 63 29.56 -0.11 7.51
N LEU A 64 28.82 -0.98 6.82
CA LEU A 64 28.86 -2.44 6.97
C LEU A 64 28.59 -2.91 8.42
N TYR A 65 27.87 -2.15 9.24
CA TYR A 65 27.45 -2.57 10.57
C TYR A 65 26.71 -3.92 10.53
N TYR A 66 27.23 -4.87 11.32
CA TYR A 66 26.98 -6.30 11.17
C TYR A 66 26.60 -7.00 12.49
N VAL A 67 25.95 -8.16 12.37
CA VAL A 67 25.80 -9.16 13.43
C VAL A 67 26.61 -10.40 13.06
N PHE A 68 27.31 -10.96 14.06
CA PHE A 68 28.39 -11.95 14.04
C PHE A 68 28.16 -13.35 13.37
N ILE A 69 27.47 -13.45 12.23
CA ILE A 69 27.25 -14.74 11.54
C ILE A 69 27.42 -14.61 10.01
N GLY A 70 28.58 -14.94 9.42
CA GLY A 70 28.66 -15.38 8.00
C GLY A 70 29.33 -14.50 6.91
N ASN A 71 29.11 -14.93 5.65
CA ASN A 71 29.84 -14.76 4.38
C ASN A 71 30.00 -13.33 3.77
N GLY A 72 30.36 -12.32 4.56
CA GLY A 72 30.44 -10.91 4.08
C GLY A 72 31.38 -10.65 2.88
N ASN A 73 32.40 -11.50 2.70
CA ASN A 73 33.38 -11.40 1.61
C ASN A 73 33.08 -12.35 0.43
N VAL A 74 31.95 -13.05 0.45
CA VAL A 74 31.57 -13.96 -0.62
C VAL A 74 30.72 -13.23 -1.65
N LYS A 75 31.05 -13.42 -2.93
CA LYS A 75 30.22 -12.97 -4.04
C LYS A 75 29.02 -13.89 -4.12
N ASP A 76 27.82 -13.31 -4.04
CA ASP A 76 26.56 -14.03 -4.14
C ASP A 76 25.48 -13.11 -4.73
N ALA A 77 24.31 -13.67 -5.01
CA ALA A 77 23.11 -12.90 -5.28
C ALA A 77 22.72 -12.09 -4.03
N ARG A 78 22.19 -10.87 -4.24
CA ARG A 78 21.86 -9.93 -3.15
C ARG A 78 20.52 -9.27 -3.37
N SER A 79 19.80 -9.00 -2.28
CA SER A 79 18.67 -8.09 -2.25
C SER A 79 18.99 -6.97 -1.26
N ALA A 80 18.77 -5.71 -1.62
CA ALA A 80 18.97 -4.58 -0.71
C ALA A 80 17.90 -3.51 -0.88
N LEU A 81 17.73 -2.72 0.19
CA LEU A 81 16.92 -1.51 0.20
C LEU A 81 17.81 -0.31 0.48
N GLY A 82 17.69 0.72 -0.35
CA GLY A 82 18.37 2.00 -0.16
C GLY A 82 17.40 3.17 -0.11
N GLN A 83 17.84 4.25 0.52
CA GLN A 83 17.25 5.57 0.39
C GLN A 83 18.28 6.53 -0.17
N LEU A 84 17.95 7.16 -1.29
CA LEU A 84 18.75 8.20 -1.91
C LEU A 84 18.70 9.50 -1.11
N LYS A 85 19.69 10.38 -1.28
CA LYS A 85 19.73 11.72 -0.65
C LYS A 85 18.47 12.57 -0.89
N ASN A 86 17.79 12.37 -2.02
CA ASN A 86 16.54 13.06 -2.35
C ASN A 86 15.29 12.44 -1.69
N GLY A 87 15.47 11.41 -0.87
CA GLY A 87 14.39 10.70 -0.16
C GLY A 87 13.79 9.51 -0.92
N ASN A 88 14.11 9.33 -2.21
CA ASN A 88 13.60 8.22 -3.00
C ASN A 88 14.11 6.88 -2.46
N ILE A 89 13.24 5.88 -2.49
CA ILE A 89 13.58 4.50 -2.11
C ILE A 89 14.01 3.73 -3.35
N VAL A 90 15.07 2.94 -3.21
CA VAL A 90 15.58 2.04 -4.26
C VAL A 90 15.59 0.62 -3.74
N PHE A 91 15.07 -0.30 -4.56
CA PHE A 91 15.21 -1.74 -4.35
C PHE A 91 16.31 -2.23 -5.28
N ILE A 92 17.28 -2.94 -4.73
CA ILE A 92 18.45 -3.40 -5.46
C ILE A 92 18.41 -4.92 -5.47
N THR A 93 18.53 -5.50 -6.66
CA THR A 93 18.62 -6.95 -6.86
C THR A 93 19.87 -7.21 -7.65
N VAL A 94 20.75 -8.05 -7.10
CA VAL A 94 22.01 -8.46 -7.72
C VAL A 94 21.89 -9.94 -8.05
N GLU A 95 22.05 -10.28 -9.31
CA GLU A 95 22.20 -11.67 -9.74
C GLU A 95 23.56 -12.22 -9.28
N GLY A 96 23.57 -13.46 -8.81
CA GLY A 96 24.79 -14.11 -8.36
C GLY A 96 24.60 -15.58 -8.02
N ASP A 97 25.72 -16.21 -7.65
CA ASP A 97 25.80 -17.63 -7.31
C ASP A 97 27.12 -17.82 -6.55
N ASP A 98 27.03 -18.10 -5.26
CA ASP A 98 28.18 -18.28 -4.37
C ASP A 98 29.06 -19.47 -4.78
N THR A 99 28.46 -20.55 -5.30
CA THR A 99 29.19 -21.71 -5.83
C THR A 99 30.05 -21.36 -7.04
N LYS A 100 29.68 -20.31 -7.77
CA LYS A 100 30.39 -19.80 -8.95
C LYS A 100 31.18 -18.51 -8.67
N LYS A 101 31.20 -18.03 -7.43
CA LYS A 101 31.80 -16.74 -7.03
C LYS A 101 31.28 -15.55 -7.87
N LYS A 102 29.99 -15.58 -8.26
CA LYS A 102 29.34 -14.53 -9.05
C LYS A 102 28.43 -13.67 -8.18
N GLY A 103 28.27 -12.41 -8.57
CA GLY A 103 27.48 -11.41 -7.84
C GLY A 103 28.37 -10.45 -7.07
N MET A 104 27.87 -9.95 -5.94
CA MET A 104 28.56 -8.95 -5.13
C MET A 104 28.83 -9.45 -3.71
N THR A 105 29.99 -9.08 -3.19
CA THR A 105 30.22 -9.05 -1.74
C THR A 105 29.36 -7.96 -1.11
N SER A 106 29.13 -8.00 0.21
CA SER A 106 28.39 -6.92 0.88
C SER A 106 29.14 -5.58 0.79
N ARG A 107 30.48 -5.59 0.69
CA ARG A 107 31.27 -4.37 0.48
C ARG A 107 31.03 -3.78 -0.91
N GLU A 108 31.11 -4.59 -1.97
CA GLU A 108 30.82 -4.14 -3.34
C GLU A 108 29.40 -3.59 -3.46
N LEU A 109 28.42 -4.25 -2.79
CA LEU A 109 27.04 -3.76 -2.75
C LEU A 109 26.92 -2.43 -1.99
N ALA A 110 27.61 -2.24 -0.88
CA ALA A 110 27.62 -0.98 -0.15
C ALA A 110 28.28 0.15 -0.97
N GLU A 111 29.38 -0.13 -1.65
CA GLU A 111 30.06 0.79 -2.56
C GLU A 111 29.16 1.18 -3.74
N PHE A 112 28.42 0.22 -4.30
CA PHE A 112 27.40 0.50 -5.31
C PHE A 112 26.27 1.40 -4.76
N CYS A 113 25.76 1.13 -3.55
CA CYS A 113 24.75 1.99 -2.92
C CYS A 113 25.28 3.44 -2.75
N VAL A 114 26.53 3.62 -2.34
CA VAL A 114 27.15 4.95 -2.26
C VAL A 114 27.27 5.60 -3.65
N SER A 115 27.64 4.84 -4.68
CA SER A 115 27.82 5.37 -6.03
C SER A 115 26.52 5.88 -6.66
N ILE A 116 25.37 5.33 -6.27
CA ILE A 116 24.03 5.81 -6.67
C ILE A 116 23.46 6.89 -5.71
N ASN A 117 24.26 7.42 -4.79
CA ASN A 117 23.89 8.43 -3.78
C ASN A 117 22.88 7.98 -2.72
N CYS A 118 22.93 6.71 -2.28
CA CYS A 118 22.23 6.30 -1.07
C CYS A 118 22.77 7.05 0.15
N GLU A 119 21.89 7.68 0.92
CA GLU A 119 22.17 8.23 2.25
C GLU A 119 22.12 7.12 3.32
N PHE A 120 21.23 6.14 3.11
CA PHE A 120 21.07 4.95 3.94
C PHE A 120 20.83 3.73 3.05
N ALA A 121 21.39 2.57 3.41
CA ALA A 121 21.06 1.31 2.75
C ALA A 121 21.26 0.11 3.67
N CYS A 122 20.48 -0.94 3.46
CA CYS A 122 20.55 -2.19 4.20
C CYS A 122 20.46 -3.42 3.29
N ASP A 123 21.18 -4.47 3.66
CA ASP A 123 21.21 -5.77 3.00
C ASP A 123 20.05 -6.63 3.51
N CYS A 124 19.25 -7.15 2.62
CA CYS A 124 18.12 -8.03 2.95
C CYS A 124 18.55 -9.50 2.83
N ASP A 125 17.58 -10.43 2.87
CA ASP A 125 17.89 -11.83 2.56
C ASP A 125 18.38 -11.96 1.10
N GLY A 126 19.44 -12.73 0.91
CA GLY A 126 20.20 -12.83 -0.33
C GLY A 126 20.26 -14.26 -0.88
N GLY A 127 21.29 -14.54 -1.68
CA GLY A 127 21.53 -15.87 -2.26
C GLY A 127 20.31 -16.40 -3.00
N GLY A 128 19.99 -17.67 -2.78
CA GLY A 128 18.85 -18.34 -3.41
C GLY A 128 17.48 -17.72 -3.11
N SER A 129 17.35 -16.82 -2.12
CA SER A 129 16.10 -16.10 -1.85
C SER A 129 15.93 -14.83 -2.70
N THR A 130 16.98 -14.40 -3.41
CA THR A 130 17.00 -13.16 -4.17
C THR A 130 16.01 -13.22 -5.34
N ALA A 131 15.05 -12.30 -5.35
CA ALA A 131 14.08 -12.18 -6.44
C ALA A 131 13.62 -10.73 -6.61
N CYS A 132 13.29 -10.38 -7.86
CA CYS A 132 12.67 -9.12 -8.23
C CYS A 132 11.46 -9.42 -9.11
N ARG A 133 10.29 -8.94 -8.71
CA ARG A 133 9.03 -9.17 -9.42
C ARG A 133 8.34 -7.83 -9.66
N SER A 134 7.93 -7.61 -10.91
CA SER A 134 7.02 -6.53 -11.30
C SER A 134 5.58 -7.05 -11.34
N LYS A 135 4.62 -6.17 -11.63
CA LYS A 135 3.23 -6.60 -11.91
C LYS A 135 3.17 -7.59 -13.09
N ASP A 136 4.06 -7.46 -14.07
CA ASP A 136 4.06 -8.26 -15.31
C ASP A 136 4.89 -9.55 -15.17
N GLY A 137 5.31 -9.91 -13.95
CA GLY A 137 6.06 -11.15 -13.69
C GLY A 137 7.46 -10.91 -13.12
N TYR A 138 8.21 -12.00 -13.00
CA TYR A 138 9.58 -11.98 -12.47
C TYR A 138 10.53 -11.28 -13.43
N ILE A 139 11.23 -10.27 -12.93
CA ILE A 139 12.41 -9.68 -13.57
C ILE A 139 13.62 -10.58 -13.30
N TYR A 140 13.72 -11.09 -12.07
CA TYR A 140 14.76 -12.00 -11.63
C TYR A 140 14.22 -12.95 -10.55
N ASN A 141 14.58 -14.23 -10.59
CA ASN A 141 14.15 -15.21 -9.59
C ASN A 141 15.14 -16.37 -9.48
N GLN A 142 15.63 -16.62 -8.27
CA GLN A 142 16.45 -17.79 -7.94
C GLN A 142 15.63 -19.07 -7.70
N GLY A 143 14.30 -18.97 -7.68
CA GLY A 143 13.39 -20.13 -7.64
C GLY A 143 13.13 -20.72 -6.25
N ARG A 144 13.64 -20.09 -5.18
CA ARG A 144 13.36 -20.52 -3.80
C ARG A 144 12.01 -19.99 -3.31
N ALA A 145 11.28 -20.81 -2.57
CA ALA A 145 10.14 -20.35 -1.79
C ALA A 145 10.59 -19.38 -0.68
N ILE A 146 10.05 -18.17 -0.68
CA ILE A 146 10.32 -17.15 0.34
C ILE A 146 9.11 -17.00 1.26
N ALA A 147 9.35 -16.75 2.55
CA ALA A 147 8.27 -16.57 3.52
C ALA A 147 7.83 -15.10 3.67
N GLY A 148 8.45 -14.17 2.94
CA GLY A 148 8.16 -12.74 3.00
C GLY A 148 8.86 -11.96 1.89
N ALA A 149 8.29 -10.81 1.53
CA ALA A 149 8.81 -9.92 0.49
C ALA A 149 8.53 -8.46 0.84
N MET A 150 9.37 -7.55 0.35
CA MET A 150 9.03 -6.13 0.33
C MET A 150 8.20 -5.85 -0.93
N VAL A 151 7.01 -5.29 -0.73
CA VAL A 151 6.07 -5.00 -1.82
C VAL A 151 5.87 -3.50 -1.93
N LEU A 152 6.27 -2.94 -3.07
CA LEU A 152 5.92 -1.58 -3.44
C LEU A 152 4.60 -1.60 -4.21
N ARG A 153 3.61 -0.87 -3.71
CA ARG A 153 2.39 -0.58 -4.45
C ARG A 153 1.94 0.85 -4.21
N LYS A 154 1.23 1.39 -5.19
CA LYS A 154 0.54 2.66 -5.03
C LYS A 154 -0.60 2.47 -4.02
N LYS A 155 -0.74 3.43 -3.10
CA LYS A 155 -1.92 3.48 -2.22
C LYS A 155 -3.16 3.79 -3.06
N THR A 156 -4.30 3.22 -2.68
CA THR A 156 -5.59 3.60 -3.27
C THR A 156 -6.07 4.94 -2.69
N LEU A 157 -7.08 5.53 -3.32
CA LEU A 157 -7.72 6.75 -2.81
C LEU A 157 -8.25 6.55 -1.39
N LEU A 158 -8.94 5.43 -1.15
CA LEU A 158 -9.45 5.07 0.18
C LEU A 158 -8.34 4.97 1.22
N GLU A 159 -7.22 4.32 0.90
CA GLU A 159 -6.09 4.19 1.82
C GLU A 159 -5.44 5.52 2.15
N MET A 160 -5.36 6.42 1.18
CA MET A 160 -4.87 7.78 1.43
C MET A 160 -5.78 8.52 2.40
N CYS A 161 -7.11 8.40 2.25
CA CYS A 161 -8.07 9.03 3.15
C CYS A 161 -8.13 8.35 4.53
N LEU A 162 -7.97 7.03 4.61
CA LEU A 162 -7.93 6.26 5.87
C LEU A 162 -6.82 6.74 6.81
N LEU A 163 -5.65 7.11 6.25
CA LEU A 163 -4.56 7.69 7.02
C LEU A 163 -4.91 9.03 7.70
N LYS A 164 -6.06 9.63 7.35
CA LYS A 164 -6.50 10.94 7.85
C LYS A 164 -7.62 10.86 8.87
N VAL A 165 -8.12 9.67 9.20
CA VAL A 165 -9.05 9.51 10.33
C VAL A 165 -8.44 10.10 11.59
N GLY A 166 -9.19 10.96 12.29
CA GLY A 166 -8.74 11.73 13.46
C GLY A 166 -8.14 13.11 13.14
N CYS A 167 -7.88 13.43 11.87
CA CYS A 167 -7.55 14.80 11.46
C CYS A 167 -8.75 15.75 11.67
N GLY A 168 -8.46 17.05 11.79
CA GLY A 168 -9.50 18.03 12.06
C GLY A 168 -10.33 18.40 10.84
N TYR A 169 -11.44 19.08 11.09
CA TYR A 169 -12.28 19.66 10.03
C TYR A 169 -12.26 21.18 10.09
N VAL A 170 -12.01 21.82 8.95
CA VAL A 170 -12.11 23.27 8.76
C VAL A 170 -12.67 23.53 7.36
N TRP A 171 -13.73 24.33 7.26
CA TRP A 171 -14.35 24.68 5.98
C TRP A 171 -13.35 25.37 5.04
N GLY A 172 -13.18 24.84 3.82
CA GLY A 172 -12.23 25.34 2.83
C GLY A 172 -10.81 24.80 2.98
N ALA A 173 -10.54 23.87 3.91
CA ALA A 173 -9.21 23.29 4.09
C ALA A 173 -8.97 22.05 3.23
N GLN A 174 -7.72 21.86 2.79
CA GLN A 174 -7.31 20.80 1.86
C GLN A 174 -6.07 20.02 2.35
N GLY A 175 -5.90 19.93 3.67
CA GLY A 175 -4.83 19.16 4.30
C GLY A 175 -3.67 19.99 4.83
N GLU A 176 -3.84 21.31 4.96
CA GLU A 176 -2.90 22.18 5.67
C GLU A 176 -2.91 21.91 7.18
N ILE A 177 -1.83 22.33 7.86
CA ILE A 177 -1.86 22.47 9.31
C ILE A 177 -2.61 23.77 9.63
N LEU A 178 -3.62 23.70 10.51
CA LEU A 178 -4.38 24.88 10.88
C LEU A 178 -3.54 25.82 11.75
N THR A 179 -3.15 26.97 11.19
CA THR A 179 -2.59 28.10 11.94
C THR A 179 -3.66 29.16 12.20
N ARG A 180 -3.38 30.12 13.09
CA ARG A 180 -4.29 31.25 13.33
C ARG A 180 -4.44 32.10 12.07
N GLU A 181 -3.36 32.34 11.36
CA GLU A 181 -3.34 33.12 10.11
C GLU A 181 -4.18 32.44 9.02
N LEU A 182 -4.06 31.11 8.89
CA LEU A 182 -4.89 30.34 7.98
C LEU A 182 -6.37 30.43 8.35
N LEU A 183 -6.69 30.28 9.63
CA LEU A 183 -8.07 30.37 10.14
C LEU A 183 -8.66 31.76 9.88
N ASP A 184 -7.94 32.84 10.19
CA ASP A 184 -8.39 34.22 9.98
C ASP A 184 -8.61 34.52 8.50
N ARG A 185 -7.72 34.03 7.63
CA ARG A 185 -7.89 34.12 6.18
C ARG A 185 -9.17 33.42 5.72
N LEU A 186 -9.41 32.20 6.18
CA LEU A 186 -10.60 31.42 5.83
C LEU A 186 -11.89 32.08 6.35
N ILE A 187 -11.87 32.64 7.56
CA ILE A 187 -12.98 33.43 8.13
C ILE A 187 -13.29 34.65 7.25
N LYS A 188 -12.26 35.33 6.75
CA LYS A 188 -12.44 36.48 5.85
C LYS A 188 -13.07 36.10 4.51
N ILE A 189 -12.75 34.92 3.98
CA ILE A 189 -13.28 34.43 2.69
C ILE A 189 -14.70 33.88 2.83
N HIS A 190 -14.95 33.07 3.86
CA HIS A 190 -16.18 32.27 3.95
C HIS A 190 -17.16 32.73 5.05
N GLY A 191 -16.75 33.70 5.88
CA GLY A 191 -17.55 34.24 6.97
C GLY A 191 -17.41 33.47 8.28
N ARG A 192 -17.51 34.19 9.40
CA ARG A 192 -17.29 33.66 10.76
C ARG A 192 -18.22 32.50 11.15
N SER A 193 -19.46 32.49 10.65
CA SER A 193 -20.48 31.49 10.98
C SER A 193 -20.13 30.07 10.54
N LYS A 194 -19.17 29.90 9.63
CA LYS A 194 -18.65 28.58 9.21
C LYS A 194 -17.61 28.00 10.18
N TYR A 195 -17.11 28.80 11.13
CA TYR A 195 -15.99 28.43 11.99
C TYR A 195 -16.32 28.51 13.48
N TYR A 196 -17.30 29.33 13.88
CA TYR A 196 -17.72 29.50 15.27
C TYR A 196 -19.19 29.14 15.43
N PHE A 197 -19.46 28.16 16.29
CA PHE A 197 -20.79 27.62 16.56
C PHE A 197 -21.12 27.76 18.04
N SER A 198 -22.37 27.52 18.40
CA SER A 198 -22.75 27.44 19.81
C SER A 198 -22.05 26.25 20.49
N GLY A 199 -21.15 26.54 21.42
CA GLY A 199 -20.43 25.56 22.24
C GLY A 199 -19.18 24.92 21.62
N TYR A 200 -18.79 25.25 20.38
CA TYR A 200 -17.54 24.78 19.77
C TYR A 200 -17.10 25.64 18.57
N SER A 201 -15.83 25.59 18.21
CA SER A 201 -15.26 26.31 17.08
C SER A 201 -14.18 25.51 16.36
N ALA A 202 -13.75 25.99 15.19
CA ALA A 202 -12.63 25.45 14.44
C ALA A 202 -11.28 25.57 15.17
N GLU A 203 -11.16 26.45 16.16
CA GLU A 203 -9.91 26.66 16.92
C GLU A 203 -9.45 25.41 17.67
N LYS A 204 -10.36 24.47 17.97
CA LYS A 204 -10.01 23.16 18.58
C LYS A 204 -9.03 22.35 17.73
N TRP A 205 -8.90 22.70 16.44
CA TRP A 205 -8.03 22.03 15.48
C TRP A 205 -6.73 22.80 15.21
N LEU A 206 -6.45 23.90 15.93
CA LEU A 206 -5.17 24.62 15.80
C LEU A 206 -3.98 23.67 16.02
N GLY A 207 -2.97 23.79 15.15
CA GLY A 207 -1.79 22.93 15.14
C GLY A 207 -2.02 21.52 14.57
N LYS A 208 -3.23 21.18 14.14
CA LYS A 208 -3.55 19.87 13.54
C LYS A 208 -3.73 19.98 12.04
N GLN A 209 -3.52 18.86 11.34
CA GLN A 209 -3.87 18.76 9.93
C GLN A 209 -5.40 18.79 9.78
N VAL A 210 -5.91 19.61 8.86
CA VAL A 210 -7.35 19.86 8.70
C VAL A 210 -7.82 19.70 7.26
N PHE A 211 -9.07 19.25 7.10
CA PHE A 211 -9.71 19.05 5.80
C PHE A 211 -11.17 19.50 5.85
N ASP A 212 -11.74 19.96 4.74
CA ASP A 212 -13.19 19.86 4.52
C ASP A 212 -13.54 18.57 3.76
N CYS A 213 -14.83 18.37 3.45
CA CYS A 213 -15.31 17.12 2.88
C CYS A 213 -14.67 16.83 1.51
N SER A 214 -14.72 17.79 0.59
CA SER A 214 -14.09 17.68 -0.73
C SER A 214 -12.57 17.76 -0.65
N GLY A 215 -12.02 18.60 0.22
CA GLY A 215 -10.60 18.82 0.41
C GLY A 215 -9.86 17.57 0.85
N LEU A 216 -10.50 16.67 1.61
CA LEU A 216 -9.96 15.34 1.91
C LEU A 216 -9.76 14.50 0.64
N ILE A 217 -10.78 14.45 -0.22
CA ILE A 217 -10.75 13.67 -1.48
C ILE A 217 -9.78 14.30 -2.48
N VAL A 218 -9.83 15.62 -2.63
CA VAL A 218 -8.95 16.41 -3.51
C VAL A 218 -7.50 16.27 -3.09
N TRP A 219 -7.20 16.35 -1.79
CA TRP A 219 -5.84 16.13 -1.28
C TRP A 219 -5.31 14.75 -1.67
N ALA A 220 -6.10 13.71 -1.42
CA ALA A 220 -5.70 12.34 -1.72
C ALA A 220 -5.52 12.13 -3.24
N ALA A 221 -6.45 12.63 -4.04
CA ALA A 221 -6.40 12.52 -5.51
C ALA A 221 -5.22 13.27 -6.13
N ASN A 222 -4.92 14.49 -5.66
CA ASN A 222 -3.73 15.24 -6.09
C ASN A 222 -2.43 14.51 -5.73
N LYS A 223 -2.33 13.96 -4.51
CA LYS A 223 -1.14 13.17 -4.08
C LYS A 223 -0.95 11.90 -4.89
N LEU A 224 -2.05 11.29 -5.34
CA LEU A 224 -2.01 10.12 -6.21
C LEU A 224 -1.85 10.48 -7.68
N GLY A 225 -1.88 11.77 -8.05
CA GLY A 225 -1.84 12.21 -9.45
C GLY A 225 -3.04 11.73 -10.27
N ILE A 226 -4.20 11.53 -9.63
CA ILE A 226 -5.44 11.15 -10.31
C ILE A 226 -5.98 12.32 -11.15
N PHE A 227 -5.99 13.50 -10.54
CA PHE A 227 -6.26 14.77 -11.21
C PHE A 227 -5.42 15.87 -10.56
N LYS A 228 -5.43 17.07 -11.15
CA LYS A 228 -4.84 18.28 -10.57
C LYS A 228 -5.91 19.35 -10.43
N GLY A 229 -5.92 20.03 -9.28
CA GLY A 229 -6.82 21.15 -9.02
C GLY A 229 -7.70 20.93 -7.80
N ASP A 230 -8.63 21.86 -7.62
CA ASP A 230 -9.61 21.89 -6.54
C ASP A 230 -11.03 21.69 -7.09
N TYR A 231 -11.84 20.94 -6.35
CA TYR A 231 -13.20 20.57 -6.74
C TYR A 231 -14.10 20.57 -5.51
N THR A 232 -15.32 21.10 -5.69
CA THR A 232 -16.39 20.95 -4.69
C THR A 232 -16.95 19.52 -4.71
N ALA A 233 -17.78 19.15 -3.73
CA ALA A 233 -18.48 17.87 -3.74
C ALA A 233 -19.29 17.66 -5.04
N ALA A 234 -20.03 18.67 -5.51
CA ALA A 234 -20.71 18.62 -6.80
C ALA A 234 -19.73 18.47 -7.99
N GLY A 235 -18.62 19.19 -7.99
CA GLY A 235 -17.59 19.07 -9.03
C GLY A 235 -16.98 17.66 -9.09
N LEU A 236 -16.70 17.05 -7.93
CA LEU A 236 -16.23 15.67 -7.85
C LEU A 236 -17.28 14.67 -8.37
N TYR A 237 -18.57 14.93 -8.11
CA TYR A 237 -19.65 14.08 -8.62
C TYR A 237 -19.71 14.07 -10.14
N GLU A 238 -19.48 15.21 -10.80
CA GLU A 238 -19.44 15.30 -12.27
C GLU A 238 -18.23 14.58 -12.90
N LEU A 239 -17.13 14.43 -12.15
CA LEU A 239 -15.98 13.63 -12.58
C LEU A 239 -16.24 12.11 -12.49
N CYS A 240 -17.27 11.69 -11.77
CA CYS A 240 -17.57 10.30 -11.54
C CYS A 240 -18.40 9.67 -12.68
N GLU A 241 -18.22 8.36 -12.85
CA GLU A 241 -19.27 7.48 -13.34
C GLU A 241 -20.31 7.29 -12.23
N LYS A 242 -21.58 7.56 -12.53
CA LYS A 242 -22.68 7.45 -11.55
C LYS A 242 -23.04 5.98 -11.38
N ILE A 243 -23.03 5.48 -10.16
CA ILE A 243 -23.18 4.05 -9.86
C ILE A 243 -24.32 3.79 -8.87
N GLN A 244 -24.87 2.58 -8.91
CA GLN A 244 -25.86 2.10 -7.93
C GLN A 244 -25.27 1.07 -6.95
N SER A 245 -24.29 0.28 -7.39
CA SER A 245 -23.60 -0.70 -6.55
C SER A 245 -22.21 -0.18 -6.20
N THR A 246 -21.97 0.03 -4.91
CA THR A 246 -20.74 0.60 -4.38
C THR A 246 -19.72 -0.46 -4.03
N THR A 247 -18.46 -0.11 -4.20
CA THR A 247 -17.28 -0.86 -3.75
C THR A 247 -16.35 0.07 -2.98
N PRO A 248 -15.55 -0.45 -2.03
CA PRO A 248 -14.62 0.38 -1.27
C PRO A 248 -13.76 1.26 -2.19
N GLY A 249 -13.73 2.56 -1.91
CA GLY A 249 -13.04 3.56 -2.75
C GLY A 249 -13.95 4.38 -3.67
N ASP A 250 -15.21 3.98 -3.86
CA ASP A 250 -16.19 4.81 -4.55
C ASP A 250 -16.57 6.03 -3.70
N LEU A 251 -16.82 7.16 -4.33
CA LEU A 251 -17.27 8.38 -3.66
C LEU A 251 -18.75 8.30 -3.36
N CYS A 252 -19.14 8.85 -2.21
CA CYS A 252 -20.51 8.88 -1.74
C CYS A 252 -20.92 10.33 -1.44
N PHE A 253 -22.12 10.73 -1.83
CA PHE A 253 -22.59 12.11 -1.84
C PHE A 253 -24.00 12.20 -1.25
N ASN A 254 -24.26 13.29 -0.52
CA ASN A 254 -25.61 13.59 -0.05
C ASN A 254 -26.46 14.09 -1.24
N ASP A 255 -27.76 14.23 -1.01
CA ASP A 255 -28.70 14.46 -2.11
C ASP A 255 -28.46 15.78 -2.85
N ASP A 256 -28.16 16.86 -2.13
CA ASP A 256 -27.89 18.18 -2.69
C ASP A 256 -26.44 18.36 -3.18
N LEU A 257 -25.62 17.30 -3.11
CA LEU A 257 -24.19 17.32 -3.48
C LEU A 257 -23.37 18.36 -2.71
N SER A 258 -23.78 18.75 -1.51
CA SER A 258 -23.04 19.67 -0.64
C SER A 258 -21.98 18.96 0.21
N HIS A 259 -22.02 17.63 0.30
CA HIS A 259 -21.09 16.82 1.09
C HIS A 259 -20.64 15.57 0.33
N VAL A 260 -19.36 15.23 0.49
CA VAL A 260 -18.74 14.04 -0.11
C VAL A 260 -17.99 13.23 0.95
N GLY A 261 -17.98 11.92 0.75
CA GLY A 261 -17.14 10.97 1.44
C GLY A 261 -16.64 9.90 0.48
N ILE A 262 -16.02 8.87 1.04
CA ILE A 262 -15.57 7.68 0.34
C ILE A 262 -16.12 6.44 1.04
N TYR A 263 -16.70 5.52 0.29
CA TYR A 263 -17.22 4.27 0.81
C TYR A 263 -16.06 3.39 1.29
N ALA A 264 -16.12 2.96 2.54
CA ALA A 264 -15.07 2.15 3.18
C ALA A 264 -15.40 0.64 3.19
N GLY A 265 -16.56 0.25 2.64
CA GLY A 265 -17.08 -1.12 2.71
C GLY A 265 -17.97 -1.34 3.93
N ASN A 266 -18.70 -2.46 3.95
CA ASN A 266 -19.55 -2.87 5.08
C ASN A 266 -20.53 -1.78 5.56
N ASN A 267 -21.12 -1.01 4.64
CA ASN A 267 -21.99 0.13 4.97
C ASN A 267 -21.31 1.25 5.79
N GLN A 268 -19.98 1.35 5.74
CA GLN A 268 -19.20 2.38 6.40
C GLN A 268 -18.71 3.43 5.41
N TYR A 269 -18.64 4.67 5.87
CA TYR A 269 -18.27 5.83 5.06
C TYR A 269 -17.21 6.66 5.77
N LEU A 270 -16.11 6.91 5.08
CA LEU A 270 -15.06 7.81 5.54
C LEU A 270 -15.29 9.20 4.96
N HIS A 271 -15.30 10.22 5.81
CA HIS A 271 -15.50 11.60 5.39
C HIS A 271 -14.99 12.60 6.44
N ALA A 272 -14.69 13.82 6.00
CA ALA A 272 -14.51 14.95 6.90
C ALA A 272 -15.91 15.47 7.28
N LYS A 273 -16.43 15.01 8.42
CA LYS A 273 -17.86 15.13 8.79
C LYS A 273 -18.29 16.55 9.14
N GLY A 274 -17.40 17.33 9.75
CA GLY A 274 -17.68 18.70 10.18
C GLY A 274 -16.85 19.12 11.39
N THR A 275 -16.88 20.41 11.72
CA THR A 275 -15.98 21.05 12.71
C THR A 275 -15.98 20.36 14.07
N LYS A 276 -17.11 19.78 14.50
CA LYS A 276 -17.19 19.07 15.78
C LYS A 276 -16.35 17.79 15.79
N ASP A 277 -16.39 17.03 14.69
CA ASP A 277 -15.98 15.62 14.66
C ASP A 277 -14.65 15.39 13.91
N GLY A 278 -14.35 16.20 12.89
CA GLY A 278 -13.17 15.99 12.05
C GLY A 278 -13.37 14.93 10.96
N VAL A 279 -12.29 14.23 10.60
CA VAL A 279 -12.30 13.10 9.67
C VAL A 279 -12.59 11.80 10.43
N VAL A 280 -13.66 11.12 10.04
CA VAL A 280 -14.20 9.96 10.76
C VAL A 280 -14.70 8.88 9.80
N ILE A 281 -14.91 7.67 10.32
CA ILE A 281 -15.66 6.59 9.69
C ILE A 281 -17.01 6.49 10.39
N THR A 282 -18.11 6.43 9.63
CA THR A 282 -19.47 6.33 10.17
C THR A 282 -20.30 5.27 9.43
N ASP A 283 -21.20 4.60 10.15
CA ASP A 283 -22.04 3.53 9.59
C ASP A 283 -23.37 4.07 9.01
N LYS A 284 -23.72 5.32 9.34
CA LYS A 284 -25.00 5.95 8.97
C LYS A 284 -24.79 7.44 8.72
N TYR A 285 -24.54 7.78 7.47
CA TYR A 285 -24.64 9.16 6.98
C TYR A 285 -25.59 9.21 5.80
N THR A 286 -26.17 10.37 5.53
CA THR A 286 -27.18 10.59 4.47
C THR A 286 -26.58 10.63 3.06
N PHE A 287 -25.67 9.70 2.78
CA PHE A 287 -25.16 9.49 1.43
C PHE A 287 -26.18 8.67 0.64
N VAL A 288 -26.70 9.26 -0.44
CA VAL A 288 -27.74 8.67 -1.29
C VAL A 288 -27.34 8.61 -2.76
N LYS A 289 -26.27 9.34 -3.14
CA LYS A 289 -25.69 9.34 -4.48
C LYS A 289 -24.29 8.75 -4.43
N PHE A 290 -23.94 7.96 -5.43
CA PHE A 290 -22.64 7.29 -5.48
C PHE A 290 -21.98 7.51 -6.84
N GLY A 291 -20.66 7.65 -6.81
CA GLY A 291 -19.86 7.90 -8.00
C GLY A 291 -18.50 7.22 -7.93
N ARG A 292 -18.10 6.57 -9.02
CA ARG A 292 -16.75 6.05 -9.20
C ARG A 292 -15.92 7.05 -9.99
N LEU A 293 -14.83 7.55 -9.42
CA LEU A 293 -13.94 8.45 -10.15
C LEU A 293 -13.34 7.75 -11.37
N LYS A 294 -13.47 8.38 -12.54
CA LYS A 294 -12.95 7.85 -13.81
C LYS A 294 -11.41 7.79 -13.76
N GLY A 295 -10.84 6.68 -14.24
CA GLY A 295 -9.38 6.49 -14.27
C GLY A 295 -8.75 6.16 -12.91
N VAL A 296 -9.55 5.96 -11.85
CA VAL A 296 -9.07 5.50 -10.55
C VAL A 296 -9.34 4.01 -10.41
N SER A 297 -8.27 3.20 -10.35
CA SER A 297 -8.40 1.80 -9.97
C SER A 297 -8.73 1.72 -8.48
N ASN A 298 -10.00 1.49 -8.13
CA ASN A 298 -10.44 1.27 -6.75
C ASN A 298 -10.04 -0.13 -6.21
N VAL A 299 -9.37 -0.93 -7.04
CA VAL A 299 -8.93 -2.29 -6.73
C VAL A 299 -7.41 -2.36 -6.85
N ALA A 300 -6.74 -2.83 -5.80
CA ALA A 300 -5.39 -3.32 -5.93
C ALA A 300 -5.45 -4.57 -6.82
N THR A 301 -4.83 -4.52 -8.00
CA THR A 301 -4.82 -5.49 -9.12
C THR A 301 -5.90 -5.25 -10.18
N ASP A 302 -5.43 -4.75 -11.33
CA ASP A 302 -6.21 -4.41 -12.52
C ASP A 302 -6.33 -5.66 -13.41
N TRP A 303 -7.41 -6.45 -13.23
CA TRP A 303 -7.84 -7.38 -14.27
C TRP A 303 -8.67 -6.59 -15.28
N ASN A 304 -8.07 -6.26 -16.43
CA ASN A 304 -8.76 -5.48 -17.46
C ASN A 304 -10.00 -6.21 -18.03
N ALA A 305 -10.91 -5.47 -18.67
CA ALA A 305 -12.20 -5.98 -19.14
C ALA A 305 -12.08 -7.17 -20.14
N LYS A 306 -11.00 -7.25 -20.92
CA LYS A 306 -10.77 -8.37 -21.85
C LYS A 306 -10.40 -9.66 -21.10
N ASN A 307 -9.63 -9.56 -20.03
CA ASN A 307 -9.27 -10.71 -19.19
C ASN A 307 -10.48 -11.24 -18.43
N LYS A 308 -11.38 -10.35 -17.97
CA LYS A 308 -12.65 -10.77 -17.36
C LYS A 308 -13.56 -11.50 -18.34
N GLU A 309 -13.70 -11.01 -19.57
CA GLU A 309 -14.50 -11.71 -20.59
C GLU A 309 -13.91 -13.06 -21.00
N PHE A 310 -12.58 -13.17 -21.05
CA PHE A 310 -11.92 -14.46 -21.25
C PHE A 310 -12.20 -15.43 -20.09
N VAL A 311 -12.08 -14.99 -18.83
CA VAL A 311 -12.38 -15.85 -17.68
C VAL A 311 -13.84 -16.27 -17.67
N LYS A 312 -14.77 -15.38 -18.02
CA LYS A 312 -16.18 -15.76 -18.20
C LYS A 312 -16.36 -16.81 -19.29
N HIS A 313 -15.60 -16.73 -20.39
CA HIS A 313 -15.62 -17.74 -21.43
C HIS A 313 -15.20 -19.10 -20.87
N VAL A 314 -14.06 -19.15 -20.14
CA VAL A 314 -13.58 -20.38 -19.50
C VAL A 314 -14.57 -20.93 -18.48
N GLN A 315 -15.13 -20.09 -17.60
CA GLN A 315 -16.13 -20.49 -16.62
C GLN A 315 -17.35 -21.16 -17.29
N ARG A 316 -17.84 -20.60 -18.40
CA ARG A 316 -18.93 -21.21 -19.19
C ARG A 316 -18.51 -22.55 -19.80
N THR A 317 -17.29 -22.66 -20.33
CA THR A 317 -16.75 -23.91 -20.89
C THR A 317 -16.61 -24.99 -19.82
N LEU A 318 -16.34 -24.61 -18.57
CA LEU A 318 -16.30 -25.49 -17.40
C LEU A 318 -17.70 -25.84 -16.86
N GLY A 319 -18.78 -25.41 -17.54
CA GLY A 319 -20.16 -25.71 -17.15
C GLY A 319 -20.71 -24.82 -16.04
N MET A 320 -20.00 -23.76 -15.64
CA MET A 320 -20.50 -22.78 -14.68
C MET A 320 -21.58 -21.91 -15.34
N SER A 321 -22.58 -21.49 -14.56
CA SER A 321 -23.70 -20.68 -15.07
C SER A 321 -24.18 -19.66 -14.04
N GLY A 322 -25.02 -18.72 -14.48
CA GLY A 322 -25.60 -17.70 -13.61
C GLY A 322 -24.55 -16.84 -12.92
N ALA A 323 -24.70 -16.67 -11.60
CA ALA A 323 -23.82 -15.83 -10.79
C ALA A 323 -22.38 -16.36 -10.65
N ASP A 324 -22.14 -17.63 -11.01
CA ASP A 324 -20.81 -18.24 -10.94
C ASP A 324 -19.95 -17.90 -12.18
N VAL A 325 -20.49 -17.22 -13.19
CA VAL A 325 -19.76 -16.69 -14.36
C VAL A 325 -19.43 -15.20 -14.15
N ASP A 326 -18.61 -14.94 -13.14
CA ASP A 326 -18.30 -13.58 -12.66
C ASP A 326 -17.08 -12.94 -13.34
N GLY A 327 -16.32 -13.68 -14.14
CA GLY A 327 -15.09 -13.21 -14.78
C GLY A 327 -13.92 -13.04 -13.82
N LEU A 328 -14.03 -13.61 -12.62
CA LEU A 328 -12.98 -13.66 -11.61
C LEU A 328 -12.48 -15.09 -11.50
N ALA A 329 -11.17 -15.30 -11.54
CA ALA A 329 -10.57 -16.61 -11.31
C ALA A 329 -10.49 -16.93 -9.81
N GLY A 330 -11.63 -16.80 -9.12
CA GLY A 330 -11.76 -17.00 -7.69
C GLY A 330 -11.81 -18.47 -7.28
N PRO A 331 -11.94 -18.76 -5.97
CA PRO A 331 -11.87 -20.12 -5.44
C PRO A 331 -12.85 -21.11 -6.09
N LYS A 332 -14.05 -20.65 -6.47
CA LYS A 332 -15.03 -21.48 -7.19
C LYS A 332 -14.55 -21.88 -8.58
N THR A 333 -14.04 -20.94 -9.37
CA THR A 333 -13.50 -21.21 -10.71
C THR A 333 -12.29 -22.13 -10.65
N VAL A 334 -11.41 -21.94 -9.66
CA VAL A 334 -10.27 -22.83 -9.43
C VAL A 334 -10.74 -24.24 -9.07
N ALA A 335 -11.71 -24.37 -8.17
CA ALA A 335 -12.25 -25.68 -7.77
C ALA A 335 -12.95 -26.39 -8.95
N THR A 336 -13.76 -25.69 -9.74
CA THR A 336 -14.39 -26.26 -10.94
C THR A 336 -13.35 -26.67 -11.98
N PHE A 337 -12.31 -25.85 -12.17
CA PHE A 337 -11.20 -26.17 -13.07
C PHE A 337 -10.41 -27.38 -12.59
N ASP A 338 -10.14 -27.49 -11.28
CA ASP A 338 -9.44 -28.63 -10.69
C ASP A 338 -10.26 -29.94 -10.84
N ASN A 339 -11.58 -29.88 -10.65
CA ASN A 339 -12.46 -31.01 -10.90
C ASN A 339 -12.48 -31.40 -12.39
N PHE A 340 -12.49 -30.41 -13.29
CA PHE A 340 -12.38 -30.64 -14.73
C PHE A 340 -11.05 -31.30 -15.09
N VAL A 341 -9.93 -30.81 -14.56
CA VAL A 341 -8.60 -31.39 -14.75
C VAL A 341 -8.55 -32.84 -14.26
N GLN A 342 -9.05 -33.11 -13.06
CA GLN A 342 -9.11 -34.47 -12.51
C GLN A 342 -9.95 -35.42 -13.38
N SER A 343 -11.02 -34.91 -14.01
CA SER A 343 -11.85 -35.69 -14.94
C SER A 343 -11.13 -36.09 -16.25
N LYS A 344 -9.95 -35.54 -16.52
CA LYS A 344 -9.16 -35.81 -17.75
C LYS A 344 -7.99 -36.79 -17.53
N GLY A 345 -7.85 -37.36 -16.34
CA GLY A 345 -6.82 -38.37 -16.05
C GLY A 345 -5.41 -37.86 -16.34
N ASP A 346 -4.57 -38.68 -16.97
CA ASP A 346 -3.14 -38.38 -17.22
C ASP A 346 -2.90 -37.13 -18.10
N THR A 347 -3.90 -36.69 -18.86
CA THR A 347 -3.83 -35.43 -19.64
C THR A 347 -4.16 -34.18 -18.81
N GLY A 348 -4.67 -34.36 -17.59
CA GLY A 348 -5.04 -33.28 -16.68
C GLY A 348 -3.85 -32.45 -16.21
N ASP A 349 -2.69 -33.09 -15.98
CA ASP A 349 -1.50 -32.41 -15.48
C ASP A 349 -0.92 -31.43 -16.51
N GLU A 350 -0.98 -31.79 -17.81
CA GLU A 350 -0.58 -30.89 -18.90
C GLU A 350 -1.53 -29.70 -19.03
N ILE A 351 -2.84 -29.93 -18.91
CA ILE A 351 -3.86 -28.88 -18.92
C ILE A 351 -3.68 -27.93 -17.73
N LYS A 352 -3.39 -28.46 -16.54
CA LYS A 352 -3.15 -27.67 -15.33
C LYS A 352 -1.85 -26.89 -15.41
N ALA A 353 -0.79 -27.47 -15.98
CA ALA A 353 0.46 -26.78 -16.24
C ALA A 353 0.29 -25.64 -17.26
N ALA A 354 -0.44 -25.88 -18.36
CA ALA A 354 -0.76 -24.86 -19.36
C ALA A 354 -1.63 -23.74 -18.79
N TRP A 355 -2.64 -24.09 -18.00
CA TRP A 355 -3.51 -23.12 -17.30
C TRP A 355 -2.72 -22.26 -16.32
N ASN A 356 -1.88 -22.85 -15.47
CA ASN A 356 -1.06 -22.10 -14.52
C ASN A 356 -0.08 -21.15 -15.25
N LYS A 357 0.56 -21.62 -16.33
CA LYS A 357 1.42 -20.77 -17.17
C LYS A 357 0.64 -19.61 -17.80
N PHE A 358 -0.56 -19.88 -18.30
CA PHE A 358 -1.42 -18.87 -18.90
C PHE A 358 -1.94 -17.87 -17.86
N MET A 359 -2.40 -18.33 -16.71
CA MET A 359 -2.88 -17.49 -15.60
C MET A 359 -1.77 -16.61 -15.02
N GLU A 360 -0.52 -17.07 -15.02
CA GLU A 360 0.63 -16.21 -14.72
C GLU A 360 0.91 -15.21 -15.85
N ALA A 361 0.65 -15.55 -17.11
CA ALA A 361 0.86 -14.66 -18.25
C ALA A 361 -0.20 -13.56 -18.40
N ILE A 362 -1.40 -13.74 -17.82
CA ILE A 362 -2.51 -12.76 -17.91
C ILE A 362 -2.81 -12.01 -16.60
N LYS A 363 -2.09 -12.34 -15.52
CA LYS A 363 -1.98 -11.50 -14.31
C LYS A 363 -0.96 -10.39 -14.56
#